data_AF-A0A822EBC3-F1
#
_entry.id   AF-A0A822EBC3-F1
#
_cell.length_a   1.000
_cell.length_b   1.000
_cell.length_c   1.000
_cell.angle_alpha   90.00
_cell.angle_beta   90.00
_cell.angle_gamma   90.00
#
_symmetry.space_group_name_H-M   'P 1'
#
loop_
_entity.id
_entity.type
_entity.pdbx_description
1 polymer ?
#
loop_
_entity_poly.entity_id
_entity_poly.type
_entity_poly.pdbx_seq_one_letter_code
_entity_poly.pdbx_strand_id
1 'polypeptide(L)'
;LAVLINRIGRSNITVGVDGSLYRYHPRFKHNMERCMEILVNKSIQFKLSLSDDGSGKGAAMVACLADGSLYKKSVDETTVD
;
A
#
# COMPACT_ATOMS: atom_id res chain seq x y z
N LEU A 1 -9.91 -4.93 -8.44
CA LEU A 1 -8.75 -5.27 -7.56
C LEU A 1 -8.16 -6.65 -7.87
N ALA A 2 -8.93 -7.75 -7.81
CA ALA A 2 -8.43 -9.10 -8.11
C ALA A 2 -7.74 -9.22 -9.49
N VAL A 3 -8.28 -8.58 -10.53
CA VAL A 3 -7.65 -8.52 -11.87
C VAL A 3 -6.24 -7.93 -11.82
N LEU A 4 -6.02 -6.87 -11.03
CA LEU A 4 -4.71 -6.23 -10.92
C LEU A 4 -3.72 -7.13 -10.16
N ILE A 5 -4.16 -7.77 -9.07
CA ILE A 5 -3.35 -8.73 -8.31
C ILE A 5 -2.91 -9.89 -9.20
N ASN A 6 -3.86 -10.48 -9.92
CA ASN A 6 -3.60 -11.60 -10.84
C ASN A 6 -2.68 -11.17 -12.00
N ARG A 7 -2.82 -9.93 -12.50
CA ARG A 7 -1.96 -9.39 -13.56
C ARG A 7 -0.53 -9.11 -13.09
N ILE A 8 -0.36 -8.61 -11.86
CA ILE A 8 0.97 -8.33 -11.28
C ILE A 8 1.74 -9.64 -11.07
N GLY A 9 1.06 -10.73 -10.70
CA GLY A 9 1.64 -12.08 -10.69
C GLY A 9 2.73 -12.30 -9.63
N ARG A 10 2.81 -11.46 -8.60
CA ARG A 10 3.73 -11.66 -7.47
C ARG A 10 3.08 -12.55 -6.41
N SER A 11 3.89 -13.41 -5.78
CA SER A 11 3.42 -14.36 -4.76
C SER A 11 2.92 -13.71 -3.47
N ASN A 12 3.34 -12.48 -3.17
CA ASN A 12 2.91 -11.74 -1.97
C ASN A 12 2.63 -10.27 -2.33
N ILE A 13 1.40 -9.81 -2.12
CA ILE A 13 0.95 -8.46 -2.48
C ILE A 13 0.20 -7.81 -1.33
N THR A 14 0.62 -6.61 -0.93
CA THR A 14 -0.16 -5.76 -0.02
C THR A 14 -0.83 -4.65 -0.82
N VAL A 15 -2.14 -4.49 -0.63
CA VAL A 15 -2.94 -3.43 -1.25
C VAL A 15 -3.28 -2.39 -0.19
N GLY A 16 -2.84 -1.16 -0.38
CA GLY A 16 -3.31 -0.02 0.39
C GLY A 16 -4.76 0.31 0.03
N VAL A 17 -5.64 0.41 1.03
CA VAL A 17 -7.06 0.73 0.88
C VAL A 17 -7.39 1.93 1.74
N ASP A 18 -8.11 2.88 1.16
CA ASP A 18 -8.65 4.04 1.85
C ASP A 18 -10.08 4.33 1.35
N GLY A 19 -10.83 5.13 2.09
CA GLY A 19 -12.20 5.53 1.78
C GLY A 19 -13.18 5.21 2.92
N SER A 20 -14.16 6.10 3.10
CA SER A 20 -15.17 6.02 4.16
C SER A 20 -16.00 4.73 4.10
N LEU A 21 -16.30 4.21 2.92
CA LEU A 21 -17.03 2.95 2.76
C LEU A 21 -16.26 1.76 3.34
N TYR A 22 -14.96 1.68 3.05
CA TYR A 22 -14.11 0.61 3.58
C TYR A 22 -13.84 0.76 5.08
N ARG A 23 -13.76 2.00 5.58
CA ARG A 23 -13.51 2.31 7.01
C ARG A 23 -14.75 2.14 7.90
N TYR A 24 -15.91 2.61 7.47
CA TYR A 24 -17.07 2.81 8.36
C TYR A 24 -18.25 1.89 8.07
N HIS A 25 -18.30 1.22 6.91
CA HIS A 25 -19.45 0.37 6.60
C HIS A 25 -19.32 -1.01 7.27
N PRO A 26 -20.28 -1.43 8.13
CA PRO A 26 -20.13 -2.60 8.99
C PRO A 26 -19.82 -3.92 8.29
N ARG A 27 -20.23 -4.06 7.02
CA ARG A 27 -20.10 -5.32 6.25
C ARG A 27 -19.21 -5.20 5.02
N PHE A 28 -18.84 -3.98 4.62
CA PHE A 28 -18.21 -3.80 3.31
C PHE A 28 -16.83 -4.43 3.25
N LYS A 29 -16.01 -4.19 4.28
CA LYS A 29 -14.68 -4.78 4.43
C LYS A 29 -14.72 -6.30 4.29
N HIS A 30 -15.56 -6.97 5.09
CA HIS A 30 -15.68 -8.42 5.08
C HIS A 30 -16.13 -8.96 3.73
N ASN A 31 -17.16 -8.35 3.13
CA ASN A 31 -17.65 -8.79 1.82
C ASN A 31 -16.60 -8.61 0.72
N MET A 32 -15.84 -7.52 0.77
CA MET A 32 -14.77 -7.26 -0.20
C MET A 32 -13.63 -8.28 -0.05
N GLU A 33 -13.17 -8.54 1.17
CA GLU A 33 -12.15 -9.56 1.46
C GLU A 33 -12.57 -10.94 0.95
N ARG A 34 -13.81 -11.37 1.26
CA ARG A 34 -14.36 -12.65 0.79
C ARG A 34 -14.44 -12.74 -0.74
N CYS A 35 -14.90 -11.69 -1.40
CA CYS A 35 -14.92 -11.64 -2.87
C CYS A 35 -13.51 -11.76 -3.45
N MET A 36 -12.50 -11.16 -2.81
CA MET A 36 -11.12 -11.26 -3.26
C MET A 36 -10.53 -12.65 -3.08
N GLU A 37 -10.81 -13.33 -1.97
CA GLU A 37 -10.37 -14.71 -1.75
C GLU A 37 -10.89 -15.69 -2.82
N ILE A 38 -12.05 -15.39 -3.39
CA ILE A 38 -12.65 -16.18 -4.49
C ILE A 38 -12.00 -15.85 -5.84
N LEU A 39 -11.71 -14.58 -6.10
CA LEU A 39 -11.29 -14.09 -7.42
C LEU A 39 -9.77 -14.05 -7.63
N VAL A 40 -8.97 -14.00 -6.56
CA VAL A 40 -7.49 -13.98 -6.64
C VAL A 40 -6.98 -15.40 -6.86
N ASN A 41 -5.94 -15.54 -7.71
CA ASN A 41 -5.26 -16.81 -7.93
C ASN A 41 -4.74 -17.36 -6.58
N LYS A 42 -5.05 -18.63 -6.29
CA LYS A 42 -4.70 -19.30 -5.02
C LYS A 42 -3.19 -19.35 -4.72
N SER A 43 -2.33 -19.20 -5.74
CA SER A 43 -0.88 -19.12 -5.57
C SER A 43 -0.38 -17.76 -5.05
N ILE A 44 -1.24 -16.74 -5.01
CA ILE A 44 -0.92 -15.38 -4.58
C ILE A 44 -1.48 -15.14 -3.17
N GLN A 45 -0.58 -14.85 -2.23
CA GLN A 45 -0.94 -14.30 -0.92
C GLN A 45 -1.19 -12.80 -1.06
N PHE A 46 -2.32 -12.33 -0.52
CA PHE A 46 -2.62 -10.90 -0.53
C PHE A 46 -3.09 -10.41 0.84
N LYS A 47 -2.84 -9.12 1.11
CA LYS A 47 -3.31 -8.43 2.31
C LYS A 47 -3.90 -7.08 1.93
N LEU A 48 -5.02 -6.73 2.54
CA LEU A 48 -5.57 -5.38 2.47
C LEU A 48 -5.13 -4.59 3.70
N SER A 49 -4.47 -3.46 3.48
CA SER A 49 -3.98 -2.58 4.55
C SER A 49 -4.73 -1.26 4.49
N LEU A 50 -5.35 -0.86 5.60
CA LEU A 50 -5.88 0.49 5.74
C LEU A 50 -4.75 1.51 5.65
N SER A 51 -4.95 2.55 4.85
CA SER A 51 -3.99 3.64 4.73
C SER A 51 -4.55 4.85 5.48
N ASP A 52 -4.00 5.17 6.65
CA ASP A 52 -4.53 6.24 7.51
C ASP A 52 -4.42 7.63 6.87
N ASP A 53 -3.28 7.91 6.23
CA ASP A 53 -3.00 9.13 5.46
C ASP A 53 -2.04 8.77 4.32
N GLY A 54 -2.56 8.04 3.34
CA GLY A 54 -1.76 7.55 2.22
C GLY A 54 -1.33 8.65 1.26
N SER A 55 -2.23 9.60 0.98
CA SER A 55 -1.98 10.66 0.00
C SER A 55 -0.99 11.71 0.51
N GLY A 56 -1.12 12.16 1.77
CA GLY A 56 -0.23 13.17 2.35
C GLY A 56 1.19 12.65 2.53
N LYS A 57 1.35 11.55 3.29
CA LYS A 57 2.67 10.96 3.56
C LYS A 57 3.34 10.42 2.30
N GLY A 58 2.56 9.80 1.40
CA GLY A 58 3.06 9.30 0.12
C GLY A 58 3.57 10.44 -0.77
N ALA A 59 2.81 11.53 -0.89
CA ALA A 59 3.23 12.69 -1.69
C ALA A 59 4.48 13.35 -1.11
N ALA A 60 4.55 13.52 0.22
CA ALA A 60 5.73 14.08 0.88
C ALA A 60 6.98 13.23 0.64
N MET A 61 6.86 11.90 0.71
CA MET A 61 7.97 10.99 0.42
C MET A 61 8.46 11.12 -1.02
N VAL A 62 7.54 11.16 -2.00
CA VAL A 62 7.89 11.33 -3.41
C VAL A 62 8.53 12.70 -3.67
N ALA A 63 8.02 13.76 -3.04
CA ALA A 63 8.61 15.10 -3.15
C ALA A 63 10.04 15.12 -2.62
N CYS A 64 10.29 14.52 -1.45
CA CYS A 64 11.62 14.39 -0.86
C CYS A 64 12.59 13.55 -1.73
N LEU A 65 12.09 12.49 -2.37
CA LEU A 65 12.85 11.72 -3.37
C LEU A 65 13.22 12.57 -4.59
N ALA A 66 12.26 13.34 -5.13
CA ALA A 66 12.47 14.18 -6.30
C ALA A 66 13.40 15.37 -6.02
N ASP A 67 13.32 15.95 -4.82
CA ASP A 67 14.23 17.00 -4.33
C ASP A 67 15.65 16.46 -4.02
N GLY A 68 15.78 15.13 -3.86
CA GLY A 68 17.04 14.48 -3.51
C GLY A 68 17.43 14.60 -2.03
N SER A 69 16.52 15.09 -1.18
CA SER A 69 16.79 15.30 0.25
C SER A 69 17.04 13.98 1.01
N LEU A 70 16.51 12.85 0.51
CA LEU A 70 16.81 11.52 1.07
C LEU A 70 18.25 11.05 0.82
N TYR A 71 18.89 11.49 -0.27
CA TYR A 71 20.31 11.17 -0.53
C TYR A 71 21.26 12.05 0.28
N LYS A 72 20.87 13.29 0.60
CA LYS A 72 21.67 14.19 1.44
C LYS A 72 21.70 13.75 2.90
N LYS A 73 20.55 13.29 3.43
CA LYS A 73 20.42 12.94 4.84
C LYS A 73 21.31 11.76 5.27
N SER A 74 21.51 10.75 4.40
CA SER A 74 22.38 9.61 4.69
C SER A 74 23.87 9.95 4.66
N VAL A 75 24.27 11.03 3.99
CA VAL A 75 25.67 11.49 3.94
C VAL A 75 26.00 12.36 5.16
N ASP A 76 25.08 13.26 5.56
CA ASP A 76 25.28 14.12 6.74
C ASP A 76 25.27 13.35 8.07
N GLU A 77 24.55 12.23 8.19
CA GLU A 77 24.59 11.35 9.38
C GLU A 77 25.92 10.58 9.53
N THR A 78 26.78 10.52 8.51
CA THR A 78 28.09 9.85 8.58
C THR A 78 29.25 10.81 8.93
N THR A 79 29.00 12.12 8.96
CA THR A 79 30.02 13.17 9.20
C THR A 79 29.99 13.76 10.61
N VAL A 80 29.28 13.12 11.55
CA VAL A 80 29.27 13.49 12.97
C VAL A 80 29.80 12.32 13.80
N ASP A 81 31.08 11.99 13.60
CA ASP A 81 31.97 11.26 14.52
C ASP A 81 33.43 11.70 14.27
#